data_AF-A0A0D2PHH5-F1
#
_entry.id   AF-A0A0D2PHH5-F1
#
_cell.length_a   1.000
_cell.length_b   1.000
_cell.length_c   1.000
_cell.angle_alpha   90.00
_cell.angle_beta   90.00
_cell.angle_gamma   90.00
#
_symmetry.space_group_name_H-M   'P 1'
#
loop_
_entity.id
_entity.type
_entity.pdbx_description
1 polymer ?
#
loop_
_entity_poly.entity_id
_entity_poly.type
_entity_poly.pdbx_seq_one_letter_code
_entity_poly.pdbx_strand_id
1 'polypeptide(L)'
;METSAVLNSHIAVSNLRAKCSIIQNYPLHRIDLRGNLVDIFPEGSPYHRFAMNLQNYERFLATSMTQESAIVRYLLGDRGSTTASAMVTPKLAAIYSYHVSALLAAYRLLDLELLHSSPDPTMLPPLYSNCITPQMVEKATIKDRWRKLGNWQQLLIEFRNLYGGISQEEEGVVSIVDSPLRGSLAHLQGLAETHSNQKFSNVIQNFRGAALHWTLMHEMARLNTHELPAIPESISAIIDQATLHHVNEMYQPRTREKMGVYLREHSRGELVLPLHLSLMVTPCFLLMPTILVKSNFPRQSIYQLSCALGNQKPKILVQVEKEIWNAFSRIREDSSMKVVHSVFRQFLDSNPVREVLNMSPTDPLFSFFQCEWPRGKQEKSPVYAVVFFG
;
A
#
# COMPACT_ATOMS: atom_id res chain seq x y z
N MET A 1 27.93 -64.37 22.63
CA MET A 1 26.46 -64.27 22.71
C MET A 1 26.15 -62.91 23.29
N GLU A 2 25.81 -61.94 22.45
CA GLU A 2 25.03 -60.75 22.82
C GLU A 2 24.59 -60.10 21.50
N THR A 3 23.29 -60.14 21.27
CA THR A 3 22.61 -59.79 20.02
C THR A 3 22.25 -58.32 20.00
N SER A 4 22.71 -57.63 18.95
CA SER A 4 22.22 -56.34 18.48
C SER A 4 20.75 -56.42 18.12
N ALA A 5 19.92 -55.55 18.72
CA ALA A 5 18.54 -55.32 18.29
C ALA A 5 18.38 -53.83 17.92
N VAL A 6 18.43 -53.58 16.62
CA VAL A 6 17.97 -52.34 15.98
C VAL A 6 16.45 -52.32 16.09
N LEU A 7 15.89 -51.40 16.88
CA LEU A 7 14.46 -51.11 16.86
C LEU A 7 14.20 -49.86 16.00
N ASN A 8 13.84 -50.12 14.75
CA ASN A 8 13.18 -49.15 13.87
C ASN A 8 11.79 -48.85 14.44
N SER A 9 11.55 -47.61 14.89
CA SER A 9 10.21 -47.05 14.94
C SER A 9 10.16 -45.79 14.08
N HIS A 10 9.92 -46.02 12.78
CA HIS A 10 9.34 -45.03 11.89
C HIS A 10 7.98 -44.61 12.45
N ILE A 11 7.96 -43.58 13.29
CA ILE A 11 6.76 -42.76 13.45
C ILE A 11 6.74 -41.85 12.22
N ALA A 12 5.80 -42.14 11.33
CA ALA A 12 5.54 -41.38 10.13
C ALA A 12 5.19 -39.92 10.50
N VAL A 13 6.16 -39.02 10.40
CA VAL A 13 5.96 -37.55 10.39
C VAL A 13 5.46 -37.14 8.99
N SER A 14 4.40 -37.80 8.54
CA SER A 14 3.71 -37.48 7.30
C SER A 14 2.26 -37.18 7.64
N ASN A 15 1.86 -35.92 7.45
CA ASN A 15 0.49 -35.40 7.29
C ASN A 15 0.02 -34.26 8.21
N LEU A 16 0.92 -33.52 8.86
CA LEU A 16 0.61 -32.18 9.42
C LEU A 16 1.25 -31.03 8.61
N ARG A 17 1.27 -31.16 7.27
CA ARG A 17 1.39 -30.01 6.36
C ARG A 17 0.06 -29.26 6.37
N ALA A 18 -0.20 -28.52 7.43
CA ALA A 18 -1.36 -27.63 7.52
C ALA A 18 -1.27 -26.59 6.39
N LYS A 19 -2.28 -26.60 5.53
CA LYS A 19 -2.54 -25.58 4.50
C LYS A 19 -2.72 -24.21 5.17
N CYS A 20 -1.62 -23.51 5.47
CA CYS A 20 -1.60 -22.27 6.27
C CYS A 20 -1.51 -21.01 5.40
N SER A 21 -2.35 -20.86 4.38
CA SER A 21 -2.68 -19.52 3.90
C SER A 21 -4.20 -19.38 3.82
N ILE A 22 -4.75 -18.55 4.71
CA ILE A 22 -6.16 -18.09 4.64
C ILE A 22 -6.42 -17.41 3.27
N ILE A 23 -5.36 -16.95 2.62
CA ILE A 23 -5.36 -16.24 1.35
C ILE A 23 -5.48 -17.20 0.13
N GLN A 24 -5.81 -18.49 0.31
CA GLN A 24 -6.03 -19.43 -0.81
C GLN A 24 -7.19 -19.03 -1.76
N ASN A 25 -8.18 -18.30 -1.25
CA ASN A 25 -9.31 -17.79 -2.03
C ASN A 25 -9.12 -16.35 -2.53
N TYR A 26 -7.99 -15.73 -2.17
CA TYR A 26 -7.57 -14.49 -2.79
C TYR A 26 -6.73 -14.81 -4.02
N PRO A 27 -6.75 -14.01 -5.08
CA PRO A 27 -6.06 -14.37 -6.31
C PRO A 27 -4.56 -14.06 -6.23
N LEU A 28 -3.89 -14.46 -5.14
CA LEU A 28 -2.44 -14.63 -5.11
C LEU A 28 -2.03 -15.94 -5.82
N HIS A 29 -2.78 -16.38 -6.84
CA HIS A 29 -2.83 -17.74 -7.40
C HIS A 29 -1.49 -18.28 -7.96
N ARG A 30 -0.36 -17.58 -7.80
CA ARG A 30 0.98 -18.09 -8.13
C ARG A 30 2.09 -17.77 -7.14
N ILE A 31 1.83 -17.10 -6.01
CA ILE A 31 2.80 -17.21 -4.90
C ILE A 31 2.56 -18.59 -4.31
N ASP A 32 3.40 -19.55 -4.70
CA ASP A 32 3.41 -20.85 -4.06
C ASP A 32 3.92 -20.65 -2.61
N LEU A 33 3.02 -20.22 -1.71
CA LEU A 33 3.24 -20.16 -0.27
C LEU A 33 3.44 -21.56 0.35
N ARG A 34 3.67 -22.59 -0.48
CA ARG A 34 4.20 -23.88 -0.03
C ARG A 34 5.61 -23.75 0.55
N GLY A 35 6.33 -22.67 0.25
CA GLY A 35 7.54 -22.22 0.95
C GLY A 35 7.25 -21.14 1.99
N ASN A 36 8.15 -20.98 2.96
CA ASN A 36 8.08 -19.90 3.95
C ASN A 36 8.28 -18.56 3.20
N LEU A 37 7.37 -17.58 3.32
CA LEU A 37 7.54 -16.21 2.75
C LEU A 37 8.90 -15.59 3.09
N VAL A 38 9.41 -15.99 4.25
CA VAL A 38 10.68 -15.60 4.87
C VAL A 38 11.89 -16.12 4.07
N ASP A 39 11.76 -17.27 3.40
CA ASP A 39 12.85 -17.92 2.65
C ASP A 39 13.16 -17.19 1.33
N ILE A 40 12.28 -16.29 0.88
CA ILE A 40 12.46 -15.51 -0.35
C ILE A 40 13.53 -14.44 -0.17
N PHE A 41 13.71 -13.95 1.06
CA PHE A 41 14.61 -12.84 1.36
C PHE A 41 15.82 -13.30 2.17
N PRO A 42 17.02 -12.74 1.91
CA PRO A 42 18.20 -13.05 2.71
C PRO A 42 17.95 -12.83 4.18
N GLU A 43 18.37 -13.79 5.01
CA GLU A 43 18.24 -13.71 6.46
C GLU A 43 18.88 -12.43 7.00
N GLY A 44 18.19 -11.77 7.93
CA GLY A 44 18.62 -10.49 8.50
C GLY A 44 18.31 -9.25 7.66
N SER A 45 17.90 -9.38 6.39
CA SER A 45 17.44 -8.24 5.59
C SER A 45 16.17 -7.60 6.18
N PRO A 46 15.92 -6.29 5.96
CA PRO A 46 14.67 -5.64 6.38
C PRO A 46 13.43 -6.32 5.79
N TYR A 47 13.54 -6.83 4.56
CA TYR A 47 12.48 -7.54 3.85
C TYR A 47 12.15 -8.89 4.47
N HIS A 48 13.17 -9.64 4.90
CA HIS A 48 13.01 -10.91 5.61
C HIS A 48 12.22 -10.71 6.91
N ARG A 49 12.54 -9.67 7.70
CA ARG A 49 11.80 -9.35 8.93
C ARG A 49 10.37 -8.92 8.65
N PHE A 50 10.15 -8.12 7.62
CA PHE A 50 8.80 -7.72 7.21
C PHE A 50 7.97 -8.93 6.78
N ALA A 51 8.53 -9.83 5.97
CA ALA A 51 7.91 -11.09 5.56
C ALA A 51 7.59 -12.00 6.76
N MET A 52 8.50 -12.07 7.75
CA MET A 52 8.24 -12.79 9.01
C MET A 52 7.05 -12.24 9.78
N ASN A 53 6.95 -10.91 9.94
CA ASN A 53 5.85 -10.29 10.67
C ASN A 53 4.51 -10.51 9.96
N LEU A 54 4.50 -10.38 8.63
CA LEU A 54 3.34 -10.66 7.80
C LEU A 54 2.87 -12.11 7.99
N GLN A 55 3.80 -13.06 7.93
CA GLN A 55 3.51 -14.47 8.12
C GLN A 55 3.05 -14.80 9.56
N ASN A 56 3.64 -14.16 10.57
CA ASN A 56 3.21 -14.33 11.96
C ASN A 56 1.78 -13.82 12.17
N TYR A 57 1.45 -12.68 11.55
CA TYR A 57 0.09 -12.16 11.58
C TYR A 57 -0.91 -13.07 10.86
N GLU A 58 -0.54 -13.67 9.73
CA GLU A 58 -1.37 -14.69 9.07
C GLU A 58 -1.60 -15.92 9.95
N ARG A 59 -0.54 -16.44 10.58
CA ARG A 59 -0.65 -17.56 11.52
C ARG A 59 -1.59 -17.21 12.67
N PHE A 60 -1.44 -16.01 13.23
CA PHE A 60 -2.37 -15.49 14.24
C PHE A 60 -3.81 -15.49 13.72
N LEU A 61 -4.08 -14.96 12.53
CA LEU A 61 -5.43 -14.99 11.96
C LEU A 61 -5.97 -16.41 11.74
N ALA A 62 -5.10 -17.37 11.40
CA ALA A 62 -5.47 -18.76 11.14
C ALA A 62 -5.76 -19.55 12.42
N THR A 63 -4.97 -19.34 13.47
CA THR A 63 -5.07 -20.10 14.72
C THR A 63 -5.94 -19.42 15.77
N SER A 64 -6.11 -18.10 15.67
CA SER A 64 -6.90 -17.33 16.63
C SER A 64 -8.39 -17.67 16.50
N MET A 65 -9.03 -17.78 17.67
CA MET A 65 -10.47 -17.97 17.81
C MET A 65 -11.18 -16.67 18.21
N THR A 66 -10.49 -15.53 18.13
CA THR A 66 -11.10 -14.22 18.45
C THR A 66 -12.14 -13.84 17.40
N GLN A 67 -13.16 -13.08 17.84
CA GLN A 67 -14.18 -12.54 16.94
C GLN A 67 -13.57 -11.70 15.81
N GLU A 68 -12.55 -10.90 16.11
CA GLU A 68 -11.78 -10.14 15.12
C GLU A 68 -11.20 -11.04 14.03
N SER A 69 -10.44 -12.07 14.42
CA SER A 69 -9.79 -12.97 13.45
C SER A 69 -10.81 -13.68 12.56
N ALA A 70 -11.96 -14.06 13.12
CA ALA A 70 -13.06 -14.68 12.37
C ALA A 70 -13.68 -13.71 11.36
N ILE A 71 -13.89 -12.44 11.74
CA ILE A 71 -14.43 -11.42 10.83
C ILE A 71 -13.44 -11.08 9.72
N VAL A 72 -12.16 -10.89 10.05
CA VAL A 72 -11.11 -10.62 9.05
C VAL A 72 -10.99 -11.77 8.05
N ARG A 73 -10.96 -13.03 8.52
CA ARG A 73 -10.99 -14.23 7.65
C ARG A 73 -12.21 -14.25 6.74
N TYR A 74 -13.39 -14.00 7.29
CA TYR A 74 -14.63 -13.94 6.51
C TYR A 74 -14.57 -12.86 5.42
N LEU A 75 -14.08 -11.66 5.75
CA LEU A 75 -13.92 -10.56 4.80
C LEU A 75 -12.87 -10.86 3.71
N LEU A 76 -11.87 -11.69 4.02
CA LEU A 76 -10.89 -12.22 3.05
C LEU A 76 -11.45 -13.35 2.17
N GLY A 77 -12.70 -13.78 2.39
CA GLY A 77 -13.37 -14.80 1.59
C GLY A 77 -13.26 -16.22 2.16
N ASP A 78 -12.85 -16.39 3.42
CA ASP A 78 -12.97 -17.67 4.12
C ASP A 78 -14.46 -17.92 4.46
N ARG A 79 -15.13 -18.70 3.61
CA ARG A 79 -16.53 -19.09 3.78
C ARG A 79 -16.71 -20.31 4.69
N GLY A 80 -15.64 -20.85 5.25
CA GLY A 80 -15.68 -22.02 6.13
C GLY A 80 -16.30 -21.76 7.51
N SER A 81 -16.45 -20.50 7.91
CA SER A 81 -17.06 -20.11 9.18
C SER A 81 -18.47 -19.55 8.99
N THR A 82 -19.48 -20.42 9.10
CA THR A 82 -20.90 -20.02 9.11
C THR A 82 -21.24 -19.11 10.30
N THR A 83 -20.52 -19.25 11.42
CA THR A 83 -20.65 -18.39 12.61
C THR A 83 -20.16 -16.97 12.36
N ALA A 84 -19.05 -16.77 11.62
CA ALA A 84 -18.56 -15.42 11.29
C ALA A 84 -19.55 -14.64 10.41
N SER A 85 -20.15 -15.30 9.40
CA SER A 85 -21.13 -14.68 8.50
C SER A 85 -22.34 -14.09 9.25
N ALA A 86 -22.80 -14.76 10.32
CA ALA A 86 -23.92 -14.29 11.13
C ALA A 86 -23.54 -13.11 12.06
N MET A 87 -22.25 -12.98 12.39
CA MET A 87 -21.73 -11.94 13.29
C MET A 87 -21.35 -10.64 12.57
N VAL A 88 -21.11 -10.67 11.26
CA VAL A 88 -20.64 -9.51 10.49
C VAL A 88 -21.78 -8.52 10.25
N THR A 89 -21.90 -7.53 11.12
CA THR A 89 -22.73 -6.35 10.86
C THR A 89 -22.00 -5.38 9.91
N PRO A 90 -22.72 -4.48 9.19
CA PRO A 90 -22.08 -3.45 8.37
C PRO A 90 -21.09 -2.57 9.15
N LYS A 91 -21.36 -2.32 10.43
CA LYS A 91 -20.47 -1.57 11.33
C LYS A 91 -19.17 -2.33 11.61
N LEU A 92 -19.26 -3.62 11.94
CA LEU A 92 -18.08 -4.45 12.16
C LEU A 92 -17.28 -4.65 10.87
N ALA A 93 -17.96 -4.88 9.74
CA ALA A 93 -17.32 -4.96 8.43
C ALA A 93 -16.51 -3.70 8.12
N ALA A 94 -17.06 -2.50 8.41
CA ALA A 94 -16.36 -1.24 8.20
C ALA A 94 -15.11 -1.11 9.09
N ILE A 95 -15.17 -1.53 10.36
CA ILE A 95 -14.03 -1.52 11.29
C ILE A 95 -12.93 -2.45 10.77
N TYR A 96 -13.26 -3.71 10.49
CA TYR A 96 -12.27 -4.71 10.10
C TYR A 96 -11.81 -4.61 8.63
N SER A 97 -12.51 -3.83 7.79
CA SER A 97 -12.05 -3.49 6.43
C SER A 97 -10.70 -2.78 6.43
N TYR A 98 -10.35 -2.07 7.51
CA TYR A 98 -9.02 -1.49 7.69
C TYR A 98 -7.94 -2.58 7.73
N HIS A 99 -8.13 -3.61 8.56
CA HIS A 99 -7.17 -4.71 8.72
C HIS A 99 -6.98 -5.49 7.41
N VAL A 100 -8.09 -5.76 6.71
CA VAL A 100 -8.05 -6.39 5.38
C VAL A 100 -7.26 -5.53 4.40
N SER A 101 -7.53 -4.22 4.34
CA SER A 101 -6.80 -3.32 3.42
C SER A 101 -5.32 -3.21 3.78
N ALA A 102 -4.97 -3.17 5.06
CA ALA A 102 -3.60 -3.11 5.54
C ALA A 102 -2.83 -4.39 5.19
N LEU A 103 -3.44 -5.56 5.42
CA LEU A 103 -2.85 -6.84 5.05
C LEU A 103 -2.58 -6.92 3.54
N LEU A 104 -3.56 -6.54 2.72
CA LEU A 104 -3.42 -6.55 1.27
C LEU A 104 -2.37 -5.55 0.79
N ALA A 105 -2.34 -4.35 1.37
CA ALA A 105 -1.31 -3.37 1.09
C ALA A 105 0.08 -3.91 1.44
N ALA A 106 0.24 -4.61 2.57
CA ALA A 106 1.50 -5.24 2.95
C ALA A 106 1.99 -6.28 1.93
N TYR A 107 1.09 -7.13 1.41
CA TYR A 107 1.43 -8.04 0.31
C TYR A 107 1.84 -7.30 -0.97
N ARG A 108 1.10 -6.26 -1.35
CA ARG A 108 1.44 -5.48 -2.56
C ARG A 108 2.79 -4.81 -2.45
N LEU A 109 3.10 -4.34 -1.24
CA LEU A 109 4.40 -3.77 -0.97
C LEU A 109 5.50 -4.80 -1.14
N LEU A 110 5.29 -6.01 -0.63
CA LEU A 110 6.21 -7.12 -0.81
C LEU A 110 6.43 -7.45 -2.29
N ASP A 111 5.35 -7.51 -3.08
CA ASP A 111 5.42 -7.73 -4.52
C ASP A 111 6.26 -6.65 -5.21
N LEU A 112 6.04 -5.38 -4.86
CA LEU A 112 6.82 -4.27 -5.41
C LEU A 112 8.30 -4.38 -5.05
N GLU A 113 8.62 -4.70 -3.79
CA GLU A 113 10.00 -4.82 -3.33
C GLU A 113 10.72 -6.01 -4.00
N LEU A 114 9.99 -7.11 -4.25
CA LEU A 114 10.49 -8.24 -5.03
C LEU A 114 10.81 -7.85 -6.48
N LEU A 115 9.98 -7.04 -7.12
CA LEU A 115 10.24 -6.54 -8.48
C LEU A 115 11.44 -5.60 -8.53
N HIS A 116 11.62 -4.76 -7.52
CA HIS A 116 12.80 -3.90 -7.46
C HIS A 116 14.08 -4.71 -7.23
N SER A 117 13.97 -5.85 -6.54
CA SER A 117 15.09 -6.73 -6.22
C SER A 117 15.39 -7.79 -7.31
N SER A 118 14.47 -8.01 -8.26
CA SER A 118 14.58 -9.05 -9.29
C SER A 118 14.65 -8.45 -10.72
N PRO A 119 15.56 -8.94 -11.59
CA PRO A 119 15.67 -8.45 -12.97
C PRO A 119 14.54 -8.90 -13.91
N ASP A 120 13.65 -9.81 -13.49
CA ASP A 120 12.60 -10.35 -14.37
C ASP A 120 11.19 -9.85 -14.02
N PRO A 121 10.61 -8.91 -14.80
CA PRO A 121 9.28 -8.35 -14.58
C PRO A 121 8.12 -9.31 -14.91
N THR A 122 8.38 -10.51 -15.43
CA THR A 122 7.32 -11.50 -15.75
C THR A 122 6.75 -12.23 -14.53
N MET A 123 7.34 -12.01 -13.34
CA MET A 123 7.00 -12.73 -12.11
C MET A 123 5.75 -12.23 -11.38
N LEU A 124 5.11 -11.12 -11.76
CA LEU A 124 3.89 -10.68 -11.08
C LEU A 124 2.69 -11.56 -11.47
N PRO A 125 2.09 -12.31 -10.53
CA PRO A 125 0.83 -12.96 -10.79
C PRO A 125 -0.26 -11.92 -11.01
N PRO A 126 -1.24 -12.18 -11.89
CA PRO A 126 -2.43 -11.36 -11.97
C PRO A 126 -3.14 -11.37 -10.61
N LEU A 127 -3.27 -10.18 -10.03
CA LEU A 127 -3.77 -9.93 -8.67
C LEU A 127 -5.21 -10.38 -8.43
N TYR A 128 -5.96 -10.59 -9.51
CA TYR A 128 -7.38 -10.85 -9.52
C TYR A 128 -7.77 -11.75 -10.68
N SER A 129 -7.27 -12.99 -10.73
CA SER A 129 -7.74 -13.92 -11.76
C SER A 129 -9.16 -14.45 -11.50
N ASN A 130 -9.72 -14.30 -10.30
CA ASN A 130 -11.04 -14.86 -9.94
C ASN A 130 -11.90 -14.01 -8.97
N CYS A 131 -11.69 -12.70 -8.86
CA CYS A 131 -12.57 -11.92 -7.97
C CYS A 131 -13.98 -11.83 -8.55
N ILE A 132 -14.91 -12.56 -7.91
CA ILE A 132 -16.34 -12.32 -7.99
C ILE A 132 -16.54 -10.82 -7.81
N THR A 133 -17.10 -10.16 -8.83
CA THR A 133 -17.35 -8.72 -8.86
C THR A 133 -17.96 -8.30 -7.54
N PRO A 134 -17.22 -7.56 -6.68
CA PRO A 134 -17.81 -7.09 -5.44
C PRO A 134 -18.96 -6.17 -5.82
N GLN A 135 -20.17 -6.42 -5.30
CA GLN A 135 -21.24 -5.43 -5.39
C GLN A 135 -20.74 -4.15 -4.70
N MET A 136 -20.31 -3.17 -5.50
CA MET A 136 -19.87 -1.90 -4.97
C MET A 136 -21.07 -1.21 -4.32
N VAL A 137 -20.91 -0.81 -3.06
CA VAL A 137 -21.85 0.11 -2.44
C VAL A 137 -21.54 1.48 -3.05
N GLU A 138 -22.27 1.83 -4.11
CA GLU A 138 -22.08 3.08 -4.86
C GLU A 138 -22.48 4.28 -3.96
N LYS A 139 -21.55 4.76 -3.12
CA LYS A 139 -21.74 6.04 -2.41
C LYS A 139 -21.30 7.18 -3.34
N ALA A 140 -22.17 8.17 -3.53
CA ALA A 140 -21.93 9.32 -4.41
C ALA A 140 -20.57 10.01 -4.18
N THR A 141 -20.11 10.08 -2.93
CA THR A 141 -18.83 10.69 -2.55
C THR A 141 -17.59 9.97 -3.10
N ILE A 142 -17.66 8.65 -3.27
CA ILE A 142 -16.57 7.86 -3.86
C ILE A 142 -16.52 8.12 -5.36
N LYS A 143 -17.70 8.16 -5.99
CA LYS A 143 -17.85 8.41 -7.43
C LYS A 143 -17.22 9.74 -7.83
N ASP A 144 -17.37 10.78 -7.01
CA ASP A 144 -16.85 12.12 -7.32
C ASP A 144 -15.32 12.21 -7.21
N ARG A 145 -14.72 11.52 -6.22
CA ARG A 145 -13.25 11.47 -6.08
C ARG A 145 -12.61 10.58 -7.13
N TRP A 146 -13.28 9.49 -7.50
CA TRP A 146 -12.88 8.61 -8.59
C TRP A 146 -12.95 9.31 -9.95
N ARG A 147 -13.99 10.12 -10.17
CA ARG A 147 -14.12 10.94 -11.39
C ARG A 147 -12.91 11.84 -11.64
N LYS A 148 -12.16 12.24 -10.61
CA LYS A 148 -10.91 13.00 -10.77
C LYS A 148 -9.81 12.20 -11.48
N LEU A 149 -9.82 10.88 -11.40
CA LEU A 149 -8.95 10.01 -12.19
C LEU A 149 -9.52 9.71 -13.58
N GLY A 150 -10.78 10.07 -13.84
CA GLY A 150 -11.44 9.82 -15.10
C GLY A 150 -10.65 10.34 -16.29
N ASN A 151 -9.96 11.47 -16.18
CA ASN A 151 -8.92 11.84 -17.14
C ASN A 151 -7.59 11.94 -16.40
N TRP A 152 -6.88 10.81 -16.29
CA TRP A 152 -5.61 10.77 -15.58
C TRP A 152 -4.49 11.55 -16.28
N GLN A 153 -4.61 11.81 -17.60
CA GLN A 153 -3.71 12.73 -18.30
C GLN A 153 -3.90 14.17 -17.78
N GLN A 154 -5.14 14.62 -17.56
CA GLN A 154 -5.41 15.94 -17.00
C GLN A 154 -4.74 16.13 -15.62
N LEU A 155 -4.66 15.06 -14.82
CA LEU A 155 -3.94 15.08 -13.56
C LEU A 155 -2.43 15.32 -13.74
N LEU A 156 -1.81 14.72 -14.76
CA LEU A 156 -0.40 14.97 -15.09
C LEU A 156 -0.17 16.40 -15.58
N ILE A 157 -1.09 16.92 -16.39
CA ILE A 157 -1.03 18.31 -16.87
C ILE A 157 -1.14 19.28 -15.69
N GLU A 158 -2.10 19.05 -14.78
CA GLU A 158 -2.26 19.87 -13.57
C GLU A 158 -1.01 19.81 -12.70
N PHE A 159 -0.47 18.61 -12.46
CA PHE A 159 0.77 18.44 -11.70
C PHE A 159 1.95 19.18 -12.33
N ARG A 160 2.16 19.07 -13.66
CA ARG A 160 3.21 19.81 -14.38
C ARG A 160 3.07 21.31 -14.19
N ASN A 161 1.86 21.84 -14.35
CA ASN A 161 1.59 23.27 -14.22
C ASN A 161 1.82 23.75 -12.78
N LEU A 162 1.46 22.95 -11.78
CA LEU A 162 1.76 23.23 -10.37
C LEU A 162 3.26 23.26 -10.12
N TYR A 163 4.01 22.31 -10.68
CA TYR A 163 5.46 22.22 -10.51
C TYR A 163 6.21 23.39 -11.19
N GLY A 164 5.78 23.77 -12.40
CA GLY A 164 6.41 24.85 -13.18
C GLY A 164 6.35 26.25 -12.54
N GLY A 165 5.46 26.45 -11.55
CA GLY A 165 5.28 27.73 -10.86
C GLY A 165 6.04 27.88 -9.53
N ILE A 166 7.01 27.01 -9.24
CA ILE A 166 7.62 26.93 -7.90
C ILE A 166 9.05 27.49 -7.92
N SER A 167 9.34 28.43 -7.01
CA SER A 167 10.69 28.83 -6.66
C SER A 167 11.38 27.69 -5.90
N GLN A 168 12.62 27.35 -6.29
CA GLN A 168 13.43 26.40 -5.54
C GLN A 168 13.93 27.07 -4.25
N GLU A 169 13.07 27.14 -3.25
CA GLU A 169 13.49 27.52 -1.90
C GLU A 169 14.05 26.30 -1.19
N GLU A 170 15.28 26.41 -0.71
CA GLU A 170 15.93 25.38 0.08
C GLU A 170 15.43 25.44 1.52
N GLU A 171 14.41 24.65 1.85
CA GLU A 171 14.14 24.29 3.23
C GLU A 171 14.96 23.05 3.59
N GLY A 172 15.89 23.22 4.53
CA GLY A 172 16.75 22.15 5.02
C GLY A 172 15.97 21.19 5.92
N VAL A 173 15.86 19.93 5.50
CA VAL A 173 15.42 18.83 6.38
C VAL A 173 16.61 18.45 7.28
N VAL A 174 16.36 18.23 8.56
CA VAL A 174 17.40 17.81 9.50
C VAL A 174 17.68 16.33 9.27
N SER A 175 18.89 15.99 8.85
CA SER A 175 19.30 14.60 8.66
C SER A 175 19.72 13.99 10.00
N ILE A 176 19.00 12.96 10.45
CA ILE A 176 19.37 12.15 11.61
C ILE A 176 20.14 10.93 11.11
N VAL A 177 21.46 10.92 11.33
CA VAL A 177 22.31 9.86 10.79
C VAL A 177 22.14 8.55 11.57
N ASP A 178 21.77 8.59 12.87
CA ASP A 178 21.90 7.46 13.80
C ASP A 178 20.62 7.05 14.59
N SER A 179 19.42 7.20 14.01
CA SER A 179 18.17 6.72 14.64
C SER A 179 17.57 5.50 13.90
N PRO A 180 17.05 4.48 14.62
CA PRO A 180 16.39 3.33 14.01
C PRO A 180 15.10 3.71 13.25
N LEU A 181 14.57 4.92 13.49
CA LEU A 181 13.35 5.48 12.89
C LEU A 181 13.62 6.76 12.08
N ARG A 182 14.87 6.96 11.63
CA ARG A 182 15.30 8.19 10.95
C ARG A 182 14.43 8.52 9.74
N GLY A 183 14.04 7.52 8.95
CA GLY A 183 13.29 7.76 7.72
C GLY A 183 11.86 8.18 8.07
N SER A 184 11.21 7.47 8.99
CA SER A 184 9.86 7.82 9.44
C SER A 184 9.80 9.20 10.08
N LEU A 185 10.80 9.56 10.90
CA LEU A 185 10.89 10.89 11.52
C LEU A 185 11.12 12.00 10.50
N ALA A 186 11.96 11.77 9.48
CA ALA A 186 12.21 12.73 8.41
C ALA A 186 10.96 12.98 7.55
N HIS A 187 10.15 11.94 7.29
CA HIS A 187 8.86 12.11 6.60
C HIS A 187 7.85 12.86 7.47
N LEU A 188 7.78 12.51 8.76
CA LEU A 188 6.87 13.17 9.70
C LEU A 188 7.24 14.64 9.93
N GLN A 189 8.53 14.97 9.97
CA GLN A 189 8.99 16.37 9.96
C GLN A 189 8.47 17.09 8.72
N GLY A 190 8.70 16.52 7.54
CA GLY A 190 8.25 17.14 6.29
C GLY A 190 6.72 17.25 6.14
N LEU A 191 5.94 16.42 6.84
CA LEU A 191 4.48 16.54 6.91
C LEU A 191 4.03 17.64 7.87
N ALA A 192 4.84 17.90 8.91
CA ALA A 192 4.61 18.94 9.92
C ALA A 192 5.03 20.34 9.43
N GLU A 193 5.87 20.41 8.39
CA GLU A 193 6.30 21.64 7.74
C GLU A 193 5.22 22.17 6.77
N THR A 194 5.08 23.50 6.73
CA THR A 194 4.08 24.19 5.90
C THR A 194 4.79 24.89 4.75
N HIS A 195 4.41 24.57 3.51
CA HIS A 195 4.96 25.22 2.32
C HIS A 195 4.02 26.32 1.78
N SER A 196 4.60 27.31 1.10
CA SER A 196 3.90 28.50 0.57
C SER A 196 2.89 28.20 -0.54
N ASN A 197 3.15 27.22 -1.40
CA ASN A 197 2.20 26.76 -2.41
C ASN A 197 1.34 25.61 -1.89
N GLN A 198 0.12 25.92 -1.45
CA GLN A 198 -0.77 24.95 -0.83
C GLN A 198 -1.08 23.73 -1.72
N LYS A 199 -1.28 23.92 -3.03
CA LYS A 199 -1.65 22.79 -3.92
C LYS A 199 -0.48 21.84 -4.18
N PHE A 200 0.71 22.37 -4.46
CA PHE A 200 1.90 21.52 -4.62
C PHE A 200 2.33 20.89 -3.29
N SER A 201 2.21 21.62 -2.18
CA SER A 201 2.40 21.11 -0.83
C SER A 201 1.50 19.88 -0.58
N ASN A 202 0.25 19.92 -1.02
CA ASN A 202 -0.66 18.77 -0.89
C ASN A 202 -0.14 17.53 -1.65
N VAL A 203 0.43 17.71 -2.83
CA VAL A 203 1.05 16.61 -3.59
C VAL A 203 2.22 16.04 -2.80
N ILE A 204 3.14 16.89 -2.32
CA ILE A 204 4.26 16.44 -1.48
C ILE A 204 3.76 15.70 -0.24
N GLN A 205 2.73 16.21 0.44
CA GLN A 205 2.14 15.56 1.60
C GLN A 205 1.56 14.18 1.27
N ASN A 206 1.00 13.99 0.07
CA ASN A 206 0.53 12.67 -0.35
C ASN A 206 1.71 11.68 -0.49
N PHE A 207 2.80 12.10 -1.13
CA PHE A 207 4.02 11.29 -1.25
C PHE A 207 4.64 11.02 0.13
N ARG A 208 4.83 12.05 0.97
CA ARG A 208 5.41 11.90 2.32
C ARG A 208 4.53 11.06 3.24
N GLY A 209 3.21 11.19 3.16
CA GLY A 209 2.27 10.37 3.93
C GLY A 209 2.35 8.89 3.54
N ALA A 210 2.41 8.61 2.23
CA ALA A 210 2.65 7.26 1.75
C ALA A 210 4.04 6.72 2.17
N ALA A 211 5.06 7.57 2.09
CA ALA A 211 6.45 7.21 2.40
C ALA A 211 6.62 6.94 3.89
N LEU A 212 5.98 7.73 4.75
CA LEU A 212 5.94 7.52 6.19
C LEU A 212 5.39 6.12 6.50
N HIS A 213 4.26 5.74 5.92
CA HIS A 213 3.67 4.43 6.15
C HIS A 213 4.59 3.30 5.67
N TRP A 214 5.13 3.42 4.45
CA TRP A 214 6.06 2.43 3.90
C TRP A 214 7.30 2.29 4.78
N THR A 215 7.92 3.41 5.15
CA THR A 215 9.14 3.42 5.95
C THR A 215 8.91 2.85 7.34
N LEU A 216 7.78 3.20 7.99
CA LEU A 216 7.38 2.63 9.26
C LEU A 216 7.21 1.10 9.19
N MET A 217 6.60 0.57 8.14
CA MET A 217 6.48 -0.89 7.97
C MET A 217 7.84 -1.59 7.95
N HIS A 218 8.88 -0.95 7.40
CA HIS A 218 10.24 -1.50 7.39
C HIS A 218 10.98 -1.30 8.71
N GLU A 219 10.88 -0.11 9.29
CA GLU A 219 11.61 0.24 10.51
C GLU A 219 11.00 -0.47 11.73
N MET A 220 9.67 -0.54 11.84
CA MET A 220 8.98 -1.27 12.91
C MET A 220 9.12 -2.80 12.78
N ALA A 221 9.38 -3.34 11.58
CA ALA A 221 9.71 -4.75 11.45
C ALA A 221 10.96 -5.16 12.24
N ARG A 222 11.81 -4.19 12.60
CA ARG A 222 12.97 -4.41 13.48
C ARG A 222 12.60 -4.61 14.94
N LEU A 223 11.39 -4.20 15.36
CA LEU A 223 10.91 -4.24 16.74
C LEU A 223 10.22 -5.58 17.11
N ASN A 224 10.09 -6.51 16.16
CA ASN A 224 9.56 -7.87 16.36
C ASN A 224 8.19 -7.92 17.06
N THR A 225 7.25 -7.07 16.63
CA THR A 225 5.87 -7.07 17.13
C THR A 225 5.06 -8.17 16.43
N HIS A 226 4.26 -8.94 17.16
CA HIS A 226 3.31 -9.93 16.59
C HIS A 226 2.09 -9.30 15.90
N GLU A 227 2.18 -8.01 15.56
CA GLU A 227 1.13 -7.22 14.92
C GLU A 227 1.64 -6.70 13.58
N LEU A 228 0.72 -6.51 12.61
CA LEU A 228 1.04 -5.75 11.41
C LEU A 228 1.51 -4.35 11.82
N PRO A 229 2.65 -3.86 11.32
CA PRO A 229 3.10 -2.51 11.61
C PRO A 229 2.01 -1.50 11.25
N ALA A 230 1.59 -0.71 12.22
CA ALA A 230 0.57 0.32 12.07
C ALA A 230 1.17 1.69 12.40
N ILE A 231 0.66 2.73 11.76
CA ILE A 231 1.06 4.10 12.12
C ILE A 231 0.58 4.39 13.54
N PRO A 232 1.48 4.75 14.46
CA PRO A 232 1.15 4.98 15.86
C PRO A 232 0.50 6.35 16.08
N GLU A 233 -0.21 6.49 17.20
CA GLU A 233 -0.95 7.72 17.57
C GLU A 233 -0.05 8.83 18.12
N SER A 234 1.17 8.51 18.54
CA SER A 234 2.12 9.48 19.08
C SER A 234 3.55 9.12 18.73
N ILE A 235 4.43 10.13 18.73
CA ILE A 235 5.87 9.96 18.54
C ILE A 235 6.46 9.07 19.64
N SER A 236 6.01 9.24 20.89
CA SER A 236 6.48 8.44 22.03
C SER A 236 6.07 6.96 21.97
N ALA A 237 5.03 6.62 21.21
CA ALA A 237 4.65 5.23 20.98
C ALA A 237 5.53 4.52 19.93
N ILE A 238 6.33 5.28 19.16
CA ILE A 238 7.19 4.72 18.10
C ILE A 238 8.61 4.45 18.62
N ILE A 239 9.10 5.28 19.54
CA ILE A 239 10.51 5.36 19.87
C ILE A 239 10.77 4.93 21.32
N ASP A 240 11.83 4.16 21.54
CA ASP A 240 12.33 3.88 22.88
C ASP A 240 12.82 5.18 23.55
N GLN A 241 13.06 5.12 24.87
CA GLN A 241 13.42 6.29 25.65
C GLN A 241 14.75 6.91 25.21
N ALA A 242 15.68 6.11 24.69
CA ALA A 242 16.96 6.57 24.16
C ALA A 242 16.79 7.35 22.83
N THR A 243 15.97 6.82 21.94
CA THR A 243 15.61 7.44 20.66
C THR A 243 14.78 8.71 20.89
N LEU A 244 13.88 8.71 21.89
CA LEU A 244 13.17 9.91 22.33
C LEU A 244 14.12 11.00 22.80
N HIS A 245 15.14 10.66 23.59
CA HIS A 245 16.16 11.60 24.01
C HIS A 245 16.90 12.21 22.82
N HIS A 246 17.33 11.36 21.87
CA HIS A 246 18.03 11.82 20.67
C HIS A 246 17.17 12.73 19.79
N VAL A 247 15.89 12.37 19.59
CA VAL A 247 14.89 13.21 18.92
C VAL A 247 14.75 14.56 19.62
N ASN A 248 14.76 14.57 20.96
CA ASN A 248 14.63 15.79 21.74
C ASN A 248 15.83 16.72 21.63
N GLU A 249 17.04 16.19 21.45
CA GLU A 249 18.27 16.95 21.23
C GLU A 249 18.36 17.49 19.80
N MET A 250 17.99 16.68 18.80
CA MET A 250 18.18 17.00 17.39
C MET A 250 17.11 17.94 16.83
N TYR A 251 15.86 17.81 17.27
CA TYR A 251 14.76 18.63 16.77
C TYR A 251 14.43 19.79 17.71
N GLN A 252 14.28 20.98 17.11
CA GLN A 252 13.73 22.13 17.81
C GLN A 252 12.38 21.76 18.46
N PRO A 253 12.10 22.23 19.70
CA PRO A 253 10.86 21.91 20.41
C PRO A 253 9.60 22.17 19.57
N ARG A 254 9.59 23.26 18.80
CA ARG A 254 8.49 23.64 17.90
C ARG A 254 8.26 22.60 16.79
N THR A 255 9.33 22.04 16.20
CA THR A 255 9.22 21.02 15.15
C THR A 255 8.62 19.74 15.71
N ARG A 256 9.09 19.30 16.89
CA ARG A 256 8.54 18.13 17.59
C ARG A 256 7.07 18.31 17.93
N GLU A 257 6.70 19.48 18.42
CA GLU A 257 5.32 19.82 18.73
C GLU A 257 4.44 19.70 17.48
N LYS A 258 4.85 20.29 16.35
CA LYS A 258 4.11 20.18 15.08
C LYS A 258 3.98 18.73 14.60
N MET A 259 5.03 17.92 14.70
CA MET A 259 4.98 16.49 14.36
C MET A 259 3.97 15.75 15.25
N GLY A 260 3.96 16.05 16.55
CA GLY A 260 3.01 15.46 17.49
C GLY A 260 1.57 15.91 17.23
N VAL A 261 1.35 17.18 16.89
CA VAL A 261 0.04 17.71 16.47
C VAL A 261 -0.43 16.98 15.21
N TYR A 262 0.43 16.81 14.21
CA TYR A 262 0.07 16.13 12.98
C TYR A 262 -0.45 14.70 13.22
N LEU A 263 0.21 13.91 14.07
CA LEU A 263 -0.26 12.56 14.41
C LEU A 263 -1.57 12.56 15.20
N ARG A 264 -1.82 13.56 16.05
CA ARG A 264 -3.07 13.66 16.83
C ARG A 264 -4.26 14.13 16.01
N GLU A 265 -4.02 14.96 14.99
CA GLU A 265 -5.06 15.50 14.13
C GLU A 265 -5.59 14.49 13.11
N HIS A 266 -4.87 13.39 12.89
CA HIS A 266 -5.21 12.41 11.87
C HIS A 266 -5.31 11.01 12.49
N SER A 267 -6.39 10.30 12.20
CA SER A 267 -6.54 8.91 12.59
C SER A 267 -5.53 8.02 11.87
N ARG A 268 -5.20 6.86 12.46
CA ARG A 268 -4.34 5.84 11.82
C ARG A 268 -4.85 5.45 10.44
N GLY A 269 -6.18 5.34 10.30
CA GLY A 269 -6.84 5.07 9.04
C GLY A 269 -6.50 6.12 7.99
N GLU A 270 -6.61 7.40 8.32
CA GLU A 270 -6.29 8.52 7.43
C GLU A 270 -4.82 8.53 7.00
N LEU A 271 -3.90 8.30 7.93
CA LEU A 271 -2.46 8.36 7.68
C LEU A 271 -1.97 7.27 6.70
N VAL A 272 -2.58 6.08 6.70
CA VAL A 272 -2.22 5.00 5.76
C VAL A 272 -2.84 5.13 4.37
N LEU A 273 -3.83 6.02 4.22
CA LEU A 273 -4.66 6.13 3.02
C LEU A 273 -3.86 6.39 1.73
N PRO A 274 -2.88 7.32 1.69
CA PRO A 274 -2.15 7.59 0.46
C PRO A 274 -1.44 6.34 -0.08
N LEU A 275 -0.81 5.54 0.80
CA LEU A 275 -0.14 4.31 0.40
C LEU A 275 -1.15 3.25 -0.05
N HIS A 276 -2.27 3.08 0.66
CA HIS A 276 -3.29 2.09 0.30
C HIS A 276 -3.90 2.37 -1.09
N LEU A 277 -4.23 3.63 -1.39
CA LEU A 277 -4.72 4.02 -2.72
C LEU A 277 -3.67 3.73 -3.81
N SER A 278 -2.41 4.03 -3.53
CA SER A 278 -1.31 3.83 -4.46
C SER A 278 -1.09 2.36 -4.80
N LEU A 279 -1.03 1.51 -3.77
CA LEU A 279 -0.77 0.08 -3.90
C LEU A 279 -1.96 -0.69 -4.48
N MET A 280 -3.18 -0.37 -4.05
CA MET A 280 -4.36 -1.16 -4.39
C MET A 280 -5.04 -0.67 -5.66
N VAL A 281 -4.95 0.61 -5.99
CA VAL A 281 -5.72 1.22 -7.08
C VAL A 281 -4.77 1.76 -8.15
N THR A 282 -4.05 2.84 -7.84
CA THR A 282 -3.09 3.47 -8.75
C THR A 282 -2.23 4.49 -7.99
N PRO A 283 -0.90 4.56 -8.24
CA PRO A 283 -0.04 5.59 -7.67
C PRO A 283 -0.37 6.99 -8.21
N CYS A 284 -1.18 7.12 -9.28
CA CYS A 284 -1.66 8.41 -9.76
C CYS A 284 -2.36 9.23 -8.68
N PHE A 285 -2.97 8.60 -7.67
CA PHE A 285 -3.55 9.32 -6.52
C PHE A 285 -2.55 10.24 -5.83
N LEU A 286 -1.26 9.88 -5.78
CA LEU A 286 -0.23 10.70 -5.12
C LEU A 286 -0.06 12.07 -5.79
N LEU A 287 -0.34 12.16 -7.09
CA LEU A 287 -0.24 13.40 -7.86
C LEU A 287 -1.43 14.36 -7.64
N MET A 288 -2.45 13.96 -6.86
CA MET A 288 -3.61 14.81 -6.64
C MET A 288 -3.26 16.08 -5.86
N PRO A 289 -3.74 17.26 -6.28
CA PRO A 289 -3.51 18.54 -5.59
C PRO A 289 -4.36 18.67 -4.31
N THR A 290 -4.92 17.57 -3.82
CA THR A 290 -5.72 17.49 -2.60
C THR A 290 -5.06 16.53 -1.62
N ILE A 291 -5.08 16.88 -0.34
CA ILE A 291 -4.54 16.04 0.73
C ILE A 291 -5.39 14.77 0.84
N LEU A 292 -4.76 13.62 0.59
CA LEU A 292 -5.41 12.31 0.68
C LEU A 292 -5.65 11.90 2.13
N VAL A 293 -4.80 12.28 3.08
CA VAL A 293 -4.95 11.90 4.49
C VAL A 293 -6.33 12.31 5.04
N LYS A 294 -6.83 13.51 4.75
CA LYS A 294 -8.17 13.98 5.18
C LYS A 294 -9.32 13.49 4.30
N SER A 295 -9.06 12.56 3.39
CA SER A 295 -10.04 12.11 2.43
C SER A 295 -10.88 10.95 2.97
N ASN A 296 -12.20 11.13 2.95
CA ASN A 296 -13.11 10.05 3.32
C ASN A 296 -13.20 9.02 2.17
N PHE A 297 -12.32 8.04 2.19
CA PHE A 297 -12.38 6.85 1.35
C PHE A 297 -12.72 5.63 2.21
N PRO A 298 -13.92 5.06 2.09
CA PRO A 298 -14.24 3.81 2.77
C PRO A 298 -13.28 2.71 2.33
N ARG A 299 -12.63 2.03 3.29
CA ARG A 299 -11.63 0.98 3.02
C ARG A 299 -12.19 -0.16 2.18
N GLN A 300 -13.43 -0.55 2.45
CA GLN A 300 -14.18 -1.51 1.63
C GLN A 300 -14.24 -1.07 0.16
N SER A 301 -14.45 0.21 -0.12
CA SER A 301 -14.52 0.71 -1.50
C SER A 301 -13.17 0.66 -2.21
N ILE A 302 -12.07 0.95 -1.51
CA ILE A 302 -10.70 0.81 -2.07
C ILE A 302 -10.46 -0.65 -2.46
N TYR A 303 -10.82 -1.58 -1.56
CA TYR A 303 -10.75 -3.01 -1.81
C TYR A 303 -11.57 -3.43 -3.03
N GLN A 304 -12.85 -3.06 -3.05
CA GLN A 304 -13.75 -3.43 -4.15
C GLN A 304 -13.26 -2.88 -5.49
N LEU A 305 -12.75 -1.65 -5.49
CA LEU A 305 -12.21 -0.99 -6.67
C LEU A 305 -10.93 -1.67 -7.16
N SER A 306 -10.04 -2.06 -6.25
CA SER A 306 -8.84 -2.82 -6.57
C SER A 306 -9.18 -4.11 -7.31
N CYS A 307 -10.18 -4.86 -6.81
CA CYS A 307 -10.67 -6.08 -7.46
C CYS A 307 -11.31 -5.79 -8.83
N ALA A 308 -12.05 -4.68 -8.95
CA ALA A 308 -12.75 -4.29 -10.16
C ALA A 308 -11.79 -3.89 -11.30
N LEU A 309 -10.79 -3.06 -11.01
CA LEU A 309 -9.85 -2.57 -12.04
C LEU A 309 -9.07 -3.70 -12.73
N GLY A 310 -8.88 -4.83 -12.05
CA GLY A 310 -8.13 -5.96 -12.57
C GLY A 310 -6.70 -5.56 -12.98
N ASN A 311 -6.14 -6.31 -13.92
CA ASN A 311 -4.73 -6.14 -14.35
C ASN A 311 -4.60 -5.58 -15.77
N GLN A 312 -5.71 -5.26 -16.44
CA GLN A 312 -5.72 -4.88 -17.86
C GLN A 312 -5.57 -3.35 -18.04
N LYS A 313 -4.60 -2.76 -17.36
CA LYS A 313 -4.30 -1.32 -17.52
C LYS A 313 -3.69 -1.05 -18.90
N PRO A 314 -3.99 0.09 -19.56
CA PRO A 314 -3.28 0.52 -20.76
C PRO A 314 -1.76 0.52 -20.56
N LYS A 315 -1.00 0.04 -21.55
CA LYS A 315 0.47 -0.05 -21.45
C LYS A 315 1.12 1.28 -21.06
N ILE A 316 0.65 2.38 -21.65
CA ILE A 316 1.16 3.72 -21.36
C ILE A 316 0.87 4.16 -19.92
N LEU A 317 -0.29 3.81 -19.36
CA LEU A 317 -0.61 4.06 -17.96
C LEU A 317 0.33 3.28 -17.04
N VAL A 318 0.59 2.00 -17.34
CA VAL A 318 1.53 1.18 -16.56
C VAL A 318 2.94 1.79 -16.56
N GLN A 319 3.41 2.29 -17.70
CA GLN A 319 4.70 2.96 -17.79
C GLN A 319 4.75 4.25 -16.96
N VAL A 320 3.71 5.07 -17.00
CA VAL A 320 3.61 6.26 -16.14
C VAL A 320 3.57 5.89 -14.67
N GLU A 321 2.75 4.90 -14.29
CA GLU A 321 2.68 4.42 -12.90
C GLU A 321 4.04 3.94 -12.40
N LYS A 322 4.85 3.29 -13.25
CA LYS A 322 6.23 2.91 -12.94
C LYS A 322 7.10 4.12 -12.63
N GLU A 323 7.00 5.19 -13.41
CA GLU A 323 7.76 6.42 -13.14
C GLU A 323 7.30 7.11 -11.84
N ILE A 324 6.01 7.04 -11.49
CA ILE A 324 5.52 7.52 -10.19
C ILE A 324 6.09 6.67 -9.06
N TRP A 325 6.15 5.34 -9.20
CA TRP A 325 6.77 4.46 -8.20
C TRP A 325 8.26 4.73 -8.03
N ASN A 326 9.00 4.92 -9.13
CA ASN A 326 10.41 5.30 -9.09
C ASN A 326 10.61 6.62 -8.32
N ALA A 327 9.76 7.61 -8.61
CA ALA A 327 9.77 8.87 -7.90
C ALA A 327 9.46 8.70 -6.41
N PHE A 328 8.43 7.93 -6.10
CA PHE A 328 8.01 7.66 -4.74
C PHE A 328 9.08 6.93 -3.93
N SER A 329 9.74 5.91 -4.48
CA SER A 329 10.81 5.16 -3.80
C SER A 329 11.97 6.08 -3.43
N ARG A 330 12.39 6.97 -4.34
CA ARG A 330 13.48 7.91 -4.08
C ARG A 330 13.13 8.96 -3.03
N ILE A 331 11.90 9.46 -3.05
CA ILE A 331 11.41 10.35 -1.99
C ILE A 331 11.36 9.62 -0.65
N ARG A 332 10.94 8.35 -0.64
CA ARG A 332 10.93 7.52 0.58
C ARG A 332 12.33 7.38 1.18
N GLU A 333 13.34 7.14 0.35
CA GLU A 333 14.74 7.02 0.76
C GLU A 333 15.32 8.34 1.29
N ASP A 334 14.97 9.47 0.67
CA ASP A 334 15.41 10.81 1.07
C ASP A 334 14.26 11.82 0.94
N SER A 335 13.76 12.29 2.09
CA SER A 335 12.62 13.20 2.20
C SER A 335 12.95 14.67 1.96
N SER A 336 14.22 14.99 1.68
CA SER A 336 14.67 16.36 1.48
C SER A 336 14.00 17.02 0.28
N MET A 337 13.72 18.32 0.41
CA MET A 337 13.09 19.09 -0.67
C MET A 337 13.93 19.07 -1.95
N LYS A 338 15.26 19.07 -1.82
CA LYS A 338 16.19 18.94 -2.95
C LYS A 338 15.94 17.65 -3.74
N VAL A 339 15.82 16.51 -3.05
CA VAL A 339 15.53 15.22 -3.71
C VAL A 339 14.15 15.25 -4.32
N VAL A 340 13.12 15.68 -3.58
CA VAL A 340 11.73 15.82 -4.07
C VAL A 340 11.68 16.60 -5.38
N HIS A 341 12.31 17.77 -5.45
CA HIS A 341 12.38 18.57 -6.68
C HIS A 341 13.14 17.86 -7.80
N SER A 342 14.31 17.26 -7.51
CA SER A 342 15.09 16.56 -8.54
C SER A 342 14.30 15.39 -9.14
N VAL A 343 13.58 14.66 -8.29
CA VAL A 343 12.80 13.48 -8.65
C VAL A 343 11.58 13.89 -9.48
N PHE A 344 10.84 14.91 -9.08
CA PHE A 344 9.69 15.38 -9.84
C PHE A 344 10.08 15.99 -11.20
N ARG A 345 11.22 16.67 -11.28
CA ARG A 345 11.78 17.10 -12.58
C ARG A 345 12.05 15.89 -13.48
N GLN A 346 12.79 14.89 -12.98
CA GLN A 346 13.10 13.69 -13.75
C GLN A 346 11.85 12.90 -14.16
N PHE A 347 10.85 12.83 -13.28
CA PHE A 347 9.55 12.24 -13.59
C PHE A 347 8.87 12.96 -14.77
N LEU A 348 8.79 14.30 -14.74
CA LEU A 348 8.20 15.09 -15.82
C LEU A 348 9.00 15.01 -17.13
N ASP A 349 10.32 14.84 -17.04
CA ASP A 349 11.21 14.72 -18.19
C ASP A 349 11.25 13.30 -18.77
N SER A 350 10.68 12.31 -18.08
CA SER A 350 10.65 10.92 -18.53
C SER A 350 9.84 10.74 -19.82
N ASN A 351 10.29 9.82 -20.67
CA ASN A 351 9.66 9.56 -21.97
C ASN A 351 8.16 9.22 -21.86
N PRO A 352 7.72 8.30 -20.97
CA PRO A 352 6.30 7.94 -20.88
C PRO A 352 5.41 9.12 -20.48
N VAL A 353 5.89 9.98 -19.57
CA VAL A 353 5.14 11.16 -19.12
C VAL A 353 5.07 12.21 -20.21
N ARG A 354 6.19 12.48 -20.90
CA ARG A 354 6.22 13.42 -22.03
C ARG A 354 5.32 12.96 -23.17
N GLU A 355 5.32 11.68 -23.48
CA GLU A 355 4.46 11.08 -24.50
C GLU A 355 2.98 11.36 -24.17
N VAL A 356 2.55 11.02 -22.95
CA VAL A 356 1.19 11.29 -22.48
C VAL A 356 0.85 12.78 -22.50
N LEU A 357 1.75 13.66 -22.09
CA LEU A 357 1.52 15.11 -22.10
C LEU A 357 1.36 15.69 -23.51
N ASN A 358 1.83 14.99 -24.54
CA ASN A 358 1.74 15.39 -25.95
C ASN A 358 0.61 14.69 -26.73
N MET A 359 -0.04 13.68 -26.13
CA MET A 359 -1.16 12.96 -26.72
C MET A 359 -2.46 13.79 -26.71
N SER A 360 -3.38 13.49 -27.63
CA SER A 360 -4.69 14.15 -27.68
C SER A 360 -5.50 13.84 -26.41
N PRO A 361 -6.11 14.84 -25.75
CA PRO A 361 -6.92 14.62 -24.55
C PRO A 361 -8.21 13.82 -24.78
N THR A 362 -8.54 13.55 -26.04
CA THR A 362 -9.67 12.71 -26.45
C THR A 362 -9.30 11.25 -26.65
N ASP A 363 -8.06 10.85 -26.37
CA ASP A 363 -7.62 9.46 -26.53
C ASP A 363 -8.36 8.53 -25.54
N PRO A 364 -8.99 7.45 -26.01
CA PRO A 364 -9.76 6.55 -25.15
C PRO A 364 -8.92 5.86 -24.06
N LEU A 365 -7.59 5.79 -24.21
CA LEU A 365 -6.68 5.25 -23.19
C LEU A 365 -6.72 6.08 -21.89
N PHE A 366 -7.13 7.35 -21.97
CA PHE A 366 -7.27 8.22 -20.80
C PHE A 366 -8.55 7.98 -20.01
N SER A 367 -9.54 7.34 -20.63
CA SER A 367 -10.83 7.00 -20.03
C SER A 367 -10.84 5.67 -19.29
N PHE A 368 -9.69 5.03 -19.05
CA PHE A 368 -9.61 3.75 -18.33
C PHE A 368 -10.37 3.78 -16.99
N PHE A 369 -10.23 4.87 -16.25
CA PHE A 369 -10.93 5.06 -14.97
C PHE A 369 -12.37 5.58 -15.13
N GLN A 370 -12.81 5.93 -16.35
CA GLN A 370 -14.19 6.39 -16.64
C GLN A 370 -15.16 5.28 -16.98
N CYS A 371 -14.70 4.04 -17.22
CA CYS A 371 -15.59 2.93 -17.59
C CYS A 371 -16.79 2.91 -16.65
N GLU A 372 -17.98 3.17 -17.21
CA GLU A 372 -19.24 3.07 -16.49
C GLU A 372 -19.36 1.63 -16.02
N TRP A 373 -19.13 1.43 -14.71
CA TRP A 373 -19.18 0.08 -14.17
C TRP A 373 -20.59 -0.46 -14.36
N PRO A 374 -20.77 -1.69 -14.85
CA PRO A 374 -22.09 -2.23 -15.14
C PRO A 374 -22.96 -2.08 -13.89
N ARG A 375 -23.94 -1.17 -13.99
CA ARG A 375 -24.95 -1.01 -12.95
C ARG A 375 -25.58 -2.38 -12.81
N GLY A 376 -25.58 -2.93 -11.60
CA GLY A 376 -26.04 -4.27 -11.32
C GLY A 376 -27.49 -4.47 -11.76
N LYS A 377 -27.71 -4.75 -13.04
CA LYS A 377 -28.81 -5.56 -13.50
C LYS A 377 -28.35 -6.99 -13.32
N GLN A 378 -29.14 -7.78 -12.59
CA GLN A 378 -29.04 -9.24 -12.59
C GLN A 378 -29.40 -9.76 -13.99
N GLU A 379 -28.57 -9.47 -14.99
CA GLU A 379 -28.66 -10.11 -16.29
C GLU A 379 -27.52 -11.12 -16.38
N LYS A 380 -27.91 -12.34 -16.76
CA LYS A 380 -27.05 -13.50 -16.98
C LYS A 380 -25.81 -13.06 -17.76
N SER A 381 -24.64 -13.47 -17.25
CA SER A 381 -23.32 -13.13 -17.78
C SER A 381 -23.26 -13.05 -19.31
N PRO A 382 -22.81 -11.93 -19.89
CA PRO A 382 -22.17 -11.97 -21.19
C PRO A 382 -20.71 -12.33 -20.97
N VAL A 383 -20.32 -13.50 -21.48
CA VAL A 383 -18.93 -13.81 -21.77
C VAL A 383 -18.48 -12.80 -22.82
N TYR A 384 -17.69 -11.79 -22.42
CA TYR A 384 -17.01 -10.95 -23.40
C TYR A 384 -15.89 -11.79 -24.04
N ALA A 385 -16.21 -12.40 -25.18
CA ALA A 385 -15.23 -12.83 -26.14
C ALA A 385 -14.61 -11.57 -26.76
N VAL A 386 -13.39 -11.23 -26.34
CA VAL A 386 -12.55 -10.30 -27.08
C VAL A 386 -12.05 -11.05 -28.31
N VAL A 387 -12.70 -10.81 -29.44
CA VAL A 387 -12.27 -11.28 -30.74
C VAL A 387 -11.05 -10.47 -31.15
N PHE A 388 -9.92 -11.14 -31.35
CA PHE A 388 -8.75 -10.57 -32.04
C PHE A 388 -9.05 -10.50 -33.55
N PHE A 389 -8.84 -9.33 -34.16
CA PHE A 389 -8.60 -9.20 -35.59
C PHE A 389 -7.36 -8.33 -35.78
N GLY A 390 -6.42 -8.82 -36.58
CA GLY A 390 -5.26 -8.09 -37.11
C GLY A 390 -3.96 -8.35 -36.38
#